data_AF-A0A662EQQ8-F1
#
_entry.id   AF-A0A662EQQ8-F1
#
_cell.length_a   1.000
_cell.length_b   1.000
_cell.length_c   1.000
_cell.angle_alpha   90.00
_cell.angle_beta   90.00
_cell.angle_gamma   90.00
#
_symmetry.space_group_name_H-M   'P 1'
#
loop_
_entity.id
_entity.type
_entity.pdbx_description
1 polymer ?
#
loop_
_entity_poly.entity_id
_entity_poly.type
_entity_poly.pdbx_seq_one_letter_code
_entity_poly.pdbx_strand_id
1 'polypeptide(L)' 'MGVSKPDPPFFRMILDSLSIPPEEAAMVGARLDSDVLPAKLIGMKTVRVLLGPYAEQVPISPLHTPDRTIRDLTELPSAL' A
#
# COMPACT_ATOMS: atom_id res chain seq x y z
N MET A 1 9.21 -2.99 21.06
CA MET A 1 7.74 -2.96 20.93
C MET A 1 7.40 -1.67 20.21
N GLY A 2 7.02 -1.74 18.95
CA GLY A 2 6.74 -0.58 18.11
C GLY A 2 5.69 -0.95 17.06
N VAL A 3 5.04 0.06 16.48
CA VAL A 3 4.10 -0.10 15.37
C VAL A 3 4.83 -0.48 14.09
N SER A 4 4.31 -1.45 13.36
CA SER A 4 4.86 -1.92 12.08
C SER A 4 3.73 -2.35 11.15
N LYS A 5 4.00 -2.57 9.87
CA LYS A 5 3.00 -3.23 9.01
C LYS A 5 2.59 -4.58 9.62
N PRO A 6 1.28 -4.93 9.65
CA PRO A 6 0.17 -4.31 8.94
C PRO A 6 -0.58 -3.21 9.74
N ASP A 7 -0.05 -2.71 10.85
CA ASP A 7 -0.77 -1.78 11.72
C ASP A 7 -1.05 -0.43 11.00
N PRO A 8 -2.31 0.00 10.80
CA PRO A 8 -2.61 1.31 10.19
C PRO A 8 -1.91 2.51 10.88
N PRO A 9 -1.75 2.53 12.22
CA PRO A 9 -0.97 3.57 12.90
C PRO A 9 0.48 3.72 12.43
N PHE A 10 1.10 2.66 11.89
CA PHE A 10 2.45 2.73 11.33
C PHE A 10 2.51 3.71 10.14
N PHE A 11 1.54 3.60 9.22
CA PHE A 11 1.45 4.46 8.05
C PHE A 11 1.10 5.90 8.44
N ARG A 12 0.15 6.07 9.37
CA ARG A 12 -0.23 7.38 9.90
C ARG A 12 0.95 8.10 10.54
N MET A 13 1.73 7.40 11.37
CA MET A 13 2.93 7.96 12.00
C MET A 13 3.95 8.48 10.98
N ILE A 14 4.17 7.76 9.88
CA ILE A 14 5.07 8.21 8.80
C ILE A 14 4.52 9.48 8.14
N LEU A 15 3.24 9.47 7.76
CA LEU A 15 2.59 10.62 7.11
C LEU A 15 2.60 11.87 7.99
N ASP A 16 2.28 11.72 9.28
CA ASP A 16 2.28 12.80 10.25
C ASP A 16 3.69 13.38 10.42
N SER A 17 4.73 12.54 10.44
CA SER A 17 6.13 12.99 10.53
C SER A 17 6.58 13.81 9.32
N LEU A 18 5.93 13.61 8.16
CA LEU A 18 6.20 14.33 6.91
C LEU A 18 5.21 15.46 6.66
N SER A 19 4.18 15.62 7.50
CA SER A 19 3.07 16.55 7.28
C SER A 19 2.37 16.36 5.93
N ILE A 20 2.24 15.11 5.47
CA ILE A 20 1.60 14.75 4.20
C ILE A 20 0.22 14.15 4.48
N PRO A 21 -0.86 14.61 3.82
CA PRO A 21 -2.16 13.98 3.94
C PRO A 21 -2.18 12.60 3.23
N PRO A 22 -2.90 11.60 3.76
CA PRO A 22 -2.90 10.24 3.18
C PRO A 22 -3.22 10.18 1.69
N GLU A 23 -4.16 10.99 1.22
CA GLU A 23 -4.61 11.07 -0.18
C GLU A 23 -3.52 11.54 -1.16
N GLU A 24 -2.48 12.22 -0.68
CA GLU A 24 -1.33 12.67 -1.46
C GLU A 24 -0.16 11.66 -1.42
N ALA A 25 -0.30 10.56 -0.68
CA ALA A 25 0.71 9.53 -0.58
C ALA A 25 0.23 8.21 -1.21
N ALA A 26 1.19 7.47 -1.78
CA ALA A 26 0.96 6.14 -2.33
C ALA A 26 1.79 5.09 -1.58
N MET A 27 1.14 4.03 -1.10
CA MET A 27 1.82 2.84 -0.62
C MET A 27 2.14 1.93 -1.79
N VAL A 28 3.44 1.67 -2.00
CA VAL A 28 3.94 0.75 -3.03
C VAL A 28 4.44 -0.52 -2.34
N GLY A 29 3.83 -1.67 -2.63
CA GLY A 29 4.15 -2.93 -1.94
C GLY A 29 3.67 -4.18 -2.67
N ALA A 30 3.99 -5.36 -2.17
CA ALA A 30 3.65 -6.63 -2.84
C ALA A 30 2.45 -7.33 -2.20
N ARG A 31 2.22 -7.10 -0.90
CA ARG A 31 1.29 -7.87 -0.08
C ARG A 31 -0.03 -7.16 0.11
N LEU A 32 -1.13 -7.88 -0.12
CA LEU A 32 -2.47 -7.34 0.03
C LEU A 32 -2.84 -7.07 1.50
N ASP A 33 -2.40 -7.94 2.40
CA ASP A 33 -2.74 -7.90 3.83
C ASP A 33 -1.90 -6.89 4.62
N SER A 34 -0.62 -6.72 4.27
CA SER A 34 0.31 -5.85 5.01
C SER A 34 0.62 -4.51 4.37
N ASP A 35 0.43 -4.38 3.05
CA ASP A 35 0.73 -3.14 2.34
C ASP A 35 -0.56 -2.46 1.88
N VAL A 36 -1.40 -3.17 1.12
CA VAL A 36 -2.60 -2.57 0.48
C VAL A 36 -3.70 -2.28 1.49
N LEU A 37 -4.17 -3.28 2.22
CA LEU A 37 -5.27 -3.14 3.18
C LEU A 37 -5.05 -2.00 4.18
N PRO A 38 -3.94 -1.96 4.95
CA PRO A 38 -3.80 -0.94 5.98
C PRO A 38 -3.57 0.47 5.43
N ALA A 39 -2.93 0.61 4.27
CA ALA A 39 -2.81 1.88 3.58
C ALA A 39 -4.18 2.39 3.11
N LYS A 40 -5.02 1.51 2.54
CA LYS A 40 -6.39 1.85 2.16
C LYS A 40 -7.26 2.27 3.35
N LEU A 41 -7.14 1.59 4.49
CA LEU A 41 -7.91 1.91 5.69
C LEU A 41 -7.71 3.36 6.18
N ILE A 42 -6.57 3.98 5.86
CA ILE A 42 -6.27 5.36 6.24
C ILE A 42 -6.37 6.36 5.08
N GLY A 43 -6.84 5.92 3.90
CA GLY A 43 -7.08 6.79 2.75
C GLY A 43 -5.91 7.00 1.80
N MET A 44 -4.83 6.21 1.91
CA MET A 44 -3.72 6.28 0.95
C MET A 44 -4.09 5.65 -0.39
N LYS A 45 -3.48 6.14 -1.47
CA LYS A 45 -3.43 5.42 -2.75
C LYS A 45 -2.58 4.16 -2.59
N THR A 46 -2.89 3.11 -3.34
CA THR A 46 -2.18 1.82 -3.25
C THR A 46 -1.75 1.31 -4.62
N VAL A 47 -0.46 1.00 -4.75
CA VAL A 47 0.13 0.40 -5.94
C VAL A 47 0.74 -0.94 -5.55
N ARG A 48 0.20 -2.03 -6.09
CA ARG A 48 0.74 -3.37 -5.89
C ARG A 48 1.79 -3.70 -6.94
N VAL A 49 2.96 -4.14 -6.52
CA VAL A 49 3.99 -4.68 -7.41
C VAL A 49 3.94 -6.21 -7.33
N LEU A 50 3.82 -6.88 -8.47
CA LEU A 50 3.74 -8.35 -8.55
C LEU A 50 5.12 -8.99 -8.37
N LEU A 51 5.62 -8.97 -7.13
CA LEU A 51 6.95 -9.50 -6.76
C LEU A 51 6.87 -10.69 -5.80
N GLY A 52 7.70 -11.68 -6.08
CA GLY A 52 7.98 -12.80 -5.18
C GLY A 52 6.75 -13.69 -4.90
N PRO A 53 6.69 -14.34 -3.73
CA PRO A 53 5.65 -15.35 -3.43
C PRO A 53 4.24 -14.76 -3.29
N TYR A 54 4.12 -13.43 -3.27
CA TYR A 54 2.85 -12.74 -3.08
C TYR A 54 2.24 -12.26 -4.39
N ALA A 55 2.88 -12.46 -5.54
CA ALA A 55 2.34 -12.06 -6.85
C ALA A 55 0.97 -12.67 -7.15
N GLU A 56 0.74 -13.91 -6.70
CA GLU A 56 -0.51 -14.65 -6.92
C GLU A 56 -1.58 -14.41 -5.83
N GLN A 57 -1.35 -13.52 -4.85
CA GLN A 57 -2.38 -13.21 -3.86
C GLN A 57 -3.62 -12.61 -4.55
N VAL A 58 -4.80 -13.10 -4.16
CA VAL A 58 -6.09 -12.63 -4.64
C VAL A 58 -6.76 -11.79 -3.56
N PRO A 59 -7.28 -10.59 -3.87
CA PRO A 59 -8.04 -9.79 -2.91
C PRO A 59 -9.27 -10.54 -2.40
N ILE A 60 -9.42 -10.61 -1.08
CA ILE A 60 -10.58 -11.24 -0.42
C ILE A 60 -11.71 -10.25 -0.13
N SER A 61 -11.46 -8.95 -0.28
CA SER A 61 -12.46 -7.89 -0.13
C SER A 61 -12.06 -6.65 -0.94
N PRO A 62 -12.99 -5.70 -1.19
CA PRO A 62 -12.66 -4.46 -1.89
C PRO A 62 -11.55 -3.64 -1.24
N LEU A 63 -11.39 -3.74 0.09
CA LEU A 63 -10.32 -3.07 0.83
C LEU A 63 -8.93 -3.69 0.59
N HIS A 64 -8.87 -4.94 0.13
CA HIS A 64 -7.62 -5.58 -0.30
C HIS A 64 -7.32 -5.32 -1.78
N THR A 65 -8.24 -4.73 -2.55
CA THR A 65 -8.02 -4.46 -3.96
C THR A 65 -7.16 -3.19 -4.10
N PRO A 66 -5.93 -3.30 -4.64
CA PRO A 66 -5.09 -2.13 -4.84
C PRO A 66 -5.67 -1.22 -5.92
N ASP A 67 -5.37 0.07 -5.87
CA ASP A 67 -5.83 1.02 -6.88
C ASP A 67 -5.14 0.79 -8.23
N ARG A 68 -3.87 0.38 -8.20
CA ARG A 68 -3.12 -0.07 -9.39
C ARG A 68 -2.30 -1.32 -9.08
N THR A 69 -2.05 -2.12 -10.11
CA THR A 69 -1.14 -3.27 -10.05
C THR A 69 -0.16 -3.17 -11.20
N ILE A 70 1.13 -3.28 -10.89
CA ILE A 70 2.25 -3.20 -11.84
C ILE A 70 3.15 -4.43 -11.69
N ARG A 71 3.91 -4.78 -12.74
CA ARG A 71 4.83 -5.93 -12.73
C ARG A 71 6.25 -5.50 -12.39
N ASP A 72 6.62 -4.28 -12.75
CA ASP A 72 7.95 -3.72 -12.52
C ASP A 72 7.88 -2.29 -11.99
N LEU A 73 8.87 -1.88 -11.19
CA LEU A 73 8.93 -0.54 -10.60
C LEU A 73 9.10 0.57 -11.65
N THR A 74 9.60 0.26 -12.84
CA THR A 74 9.67 1.20 -13.97
C THR A 74 8.30 1.66 -14.45
N GLU A 75 7.23 0.92 -14.17
CA GLU A 75 5.85 1.30 -14.50
C GLU A 75 5.25 2.31 -13.50
N LEU A 76 5.90 2.52 -12.34
CA LEU A 76 5.37 3.35 -11.26
C LEU A 76 5.04 4.79 -11.68
N PRO A 77 5.84 5.51 -12.50
CA PRO A 77 5.50 6.85 -12.94
C PRO A 77 4.18 6.95 -13.71
N SER A 78 3.77 5.87 -14.40
CA SER A 78 2.49 5.81 -15.13
C SER A 78 1.32 5.34 -14.26
N ALA A 79 1.59 4.88 -13.04
CA ALA A 79 0.61 4.30 -12.13
C ALA A 79 0.13 5.26 -11.01
N LEU A 80 0.69 6.47 -10.90
CA LEU A 80 0.39 7.44 -9.83
C LEU A 80 -0.63 8.53 -10.22
#